data_AF-A0A7V4LWB7-F1
#
_entry.id   AF-A0A7V4LWB7-F1
#
_cell.length_a   1.000
_cell.length_b   1.000
_cell.length_c   1.000
_cell.angle_alpha   90.00
_cell.angle_beta   90.00
_cell.angle_gamma   90.00
#
_symmetry.space_group_name_H-M   'P 1'
#
loop_
_entity.id
_entity.type
_entity.pdbx_description
1 polymer ?
#
loop_
_entity_poly.entity_id
_entity_poly.type
_entity_poly.pdbx_seq_one_letter_code
_entity_poly.pdbx_strand_id
1 'polypeptide(L)' 'MYNVIRYEDSMKILDRKMKNIQETGANVVATSNPGCHLQINYGIKKRKLNMEVLHPVSLLARAYKNDLS' A
#
# COMPACT_ATOMS: atom_id res chain seq x y z
N MET A 1 -13.04 -3.51 -9.42
CA MET A 1 -14.04 -4.61 -9.56
C MET A 1 -13.43 -5.93 -10.08
N TYR A 2 -12.11 -6.17 -9.94
CA TYR A 2 -11.47 -7.45 -10.33
C TYR A 2 -11.36 -8.43 -9.15
N ASN A 3 -11.06 -7.89 -7.97
CA ASN A 3 -10.89 -8.55 -6.68
C ASN A 3 -12.19 -9.16 -6.10
N VAL A 4 -13.36 -8.77 -6.62
CA VAL A 4 -14.66 -9.36 -6.23
C VAL A 4 -15.00 -10.59 -7.08
N ILE A 5 -14.53 -10.62 -8.34
CA ILE A 5 -14.87 -11.67 -9.32
C ILE A 5 -13.82 -12.80 -9.33
N ARG A 6 -12.54 -12.47 -9.07
CA ARG A 6 -11.42 -13.43 -9.02
C ARG A 6 -10.58 -13.26 -7.75
N TYR A 7 -11.21 -13.57 -6.62
CA TYR A 7 -10.62 -13.35 -5.29
C TYR A 7 -9.27 -14.08 -5.12
N GLU A 8 -9.20 -15.38 -5.42
CA GLU A 8 -7.99 -16.19 -5.21
C GLU A 8 -6.79 -15.70 -6.01
N ASP A 9 -6.99 -15.35 -7.28
CA ASP A 9 -5.92 -14.82 -8.12
C ASP A 9 -5.46 -13.44 -7.64
N SER A 10 -6.40 -12.61 -7.19
CA SER A 10 -6.08 -11.31 -6.60
C SER A 10 -5.24 -11.47 -5.33
N MET A 11 -5.47 -12.53 -4.54
CA MET A 11 -4.70 -12.85 -3.35
C MET A 11 -3.29 -13.32 -3.67
N LYS A 12 -3.10 -14.16 -4.70
CA LYS A 12 -1.75 -14.54 -5.18
C LYS A 12 -0.95 -13.33 -5.64
N ILE A 13 -1.59 -12.40 -6.37
CA ILE A 13 -0.95 -11.15 -6.80
C ILE A 13 -0.61 -10.27 -5.60
N LEU A 14 -1.52 -10.15 -4.63
CA LEU A 14 -1.28 -9.39 -3.40
C LEU A 14 -0.07 -9.98 -2.65
N ASP A 15 0.00 -11.30 -2.51
CA ASP A 15 1.07 -11.92 -1.75
C ASP A 15 2.45 -11.69 -2.37
N ARG A 16 2.53 -11.75 -3.71
CA ARG A 16 3.75 -11.38 -4.45
C ARG A 16 4.10 -9.92 -4.24
N LYS A 17 3.14 -8.99 -4.38
CA LYS A 17 3.38 -7.55 -4.18
C LYS A 17 3.89 -7.26 -2.78
N MET A 18 3.25 -7.83 -1.76
CA MET A 18 3.62 -7.59 -0.37
C MET A 18 5.01 -8.14 -0.02
N LYS A 19 5.42 -9.27 -0.64
CA LYS A 19 6.80 -9.77 -0.49
C LYS A 19 7.80 -8.73 -0.99
N ASN A 20 7.62 -8.26 -2.23
CA ASN A 20 8.53 -7.29 -2.83
C ASN A 20 8.51 -5.95 -2.08
N ILE A 21 7.34 -5.47 -1.63
CA ILE A 21 7.22 -4.23 -0.84
C ILE A 21 8.00 -4.37 0.47
N GLN A 22 7.84 -5.48 1.17
CA GLN A 22 8.53 -5.72 2.44
C GLN A 22 10.06 -5.75 2.27
N GLU A 23 10.55 -6.34 1.18
CA GLU A 23 11.99 -6.39 0.86
C GLU A 23 12.60 -5.00 0.63
N THR A 24 11.81 -3.98 0.31
CA THR A 24 12.32 -2.60 0.17
C THR A 24 12.69 -1.94 1.50
N GLY A 25 12.15 -2.43 2.62
CA GLY A 25 12.29 -1.78 3.92
C GLY A 25 11.57 -0.42 4.06
N ALA A 26 10.78 -0.01 3.07
CA ALA A 26 10.07 1.27 3.09
C ALA A 26 8.97 1.30 4.16
N ASN A 27 8.81 2.45 4.84
CA ASN A 27 7.71 2.65 5.79
C ASN A 27 6.40 3.09 5.12
N VAL A 28 6.48 3.62 3.91
CA VAL A 28 5.34 4.20 3.18
C VAL A 28 5.27 3.62 1.77
N VAL A 29 4.07 3.20 1.35
CA VAL A 29 3.75 2.86 -0.04
C VAL A 29 2.83 3.94 -0.61
N ALA A 30 3.25 4.63 -1.67
CA ALA A 30 2.42 5.63 -2.33
C ALA A 30 1.64 5.02 -3.52
N THR A 31 0.32 5.24 -3.57
CA THR A 31 -0.53 4.82 -4.71
C THR A 31 -1.74 5.73 -4.89
N SER A 32 -2.03 6.11 -6.12
CA SER A 32 -3.23 6.89 -6.48
C SER A 32 -4.45 6.02 -6.80
N ASN A 33 -4.26 4.73 -7.09
CA ASN A 33 -5.36 3.82 -7.38
C ASN A 33 -6.04 3.34 -6.08
N PRO A 34 -7.33 3.64 -5.83
CA PRO A 34 -8.06 3.20 -4.63
C PRO A 34 -8.09 1.68 -4.47
N GLY A 35 -8.15 0.93 -5.58
CA GLY A 35 -8.14 -0.53 -5.54
C GLY A 35 -6.82 -1.09 -5.01
N CYS A 36 -5.69 -0.58 -5.51
CA CYS A 36 -4.37 -0.93 -4.97
C CYS A 36 -4.24 -0.48 -3.52
N HIS A 37 -4.74 0.71 -3.18
CA HIS A 37 -4.69 1.23 -1.82
C HIS A 37 -5.37 0.27 -0.83
N LEU A 38 -6.61 -0.12 -1.10
CA LEU A 38 -7.35 -1.06 -0.26
C LEU A 38 -6.67 -2.43 -0.18
N GLN A 39 -6.19 -2.95 -1.31
CA GLN A 39 -5.57 -4.28 -1.38
C GLN A 39 -4.24 -4.34 -0.61
N ILE A 40 -3.38 -3.33 -0.79
CA ILE A 40 -2.08 -3.24 -0.10
C ILE A 40 -2.29 -2.98 1.39
N ASN A 41 -3.20 -2.08 1.76
CA ASN A 41 -3.52 -1.81 3.16
C ASN A 41 -4.07 -3.06 3.87
N TYR A 42 -4.90 -3.86 3.18
CA TYR A 42 -5.31 -5.17 3.66
C TYR A 42 -4.11 -6.12 3.87
N GLY A 43 -3.18 -6.16 2.91
CA GLY A 43 -1.94 -6.95 3.00
C GLY A 43 -1.04 -6.56 4.18
N ILE A 44 -0.85 -5.25 4.40
CA ILE A 44 -0.10 -4.69 5.54
C ILE A 44 -0.70 -5.17 6.87
N LYS A 45 -2.02 -5.00 7.03
CA LYS A 45 -2.74 -5.43 8.24
C LYS A 45 -2.65 -6.94 8.45
N LYS A 46 -2.89 -7.73 7.39
CA LYS A 46 -2.81 -9.20 7.44
C LYS A 46 -1.43 -9.71 7.88
N ARG A 47 -0.36 -9.04 7.44
CA ARG A 47 1.03 -9.39 7.76
C ARG A 47 1.59 -8.68 9.01
N LYS A 48 0.77 -7.85 9.68
CA LYS A 48 1.17 -7.06 10.86
C LYS A 48 2.43 -6.22 10.63
N LEU A 49 2.56 -5.65 9.44
CA LEU A 49 3.70 -4.79 9.08
C LEU A 49 3.49 -3.38 9.63
N ASN A 50 4.56 -2.76 10.13
CA ASN A 50 4.57 -1.35 10.53
C ASN A 50 4.83 -0.46 9.30
N MET A 51 3.84 -0.37 8.41
CA MET A 51 3.87 0.39 7.16
C MET A 51 2.54 1.10 6.95
N GLU A 52 2.52 2.16 6.15
CA GLU A 52 1.30 2.85 5.74
C GLU A 52 1.19 2.97 4.22
N VAL A 53 -0.05 3.09 3.73
CA VAL A 53 -0.32 3.40 2.33
C VAL A 53 -0.85 4.82 2.23
N LEU A 54 -0.24 5.66 1.38
CA LEU A 54 -0.66 7.04 1.18
C LEU A 54 -0.99 7.32 -0.28
N HIS A 55 -1.89 8.29 -0.49
CA HIS A 55 -2.00 8.91 -1.80
C HIS A 55 -0.74 9.77 -2.06
N PRO A 56 -0.15 9.78 -3.27
CA PRO A 56 1.05 10.57 -3.55
C PRO A 56 0.93 12.04 -3.17
N VAL A 57 -0.23 12.66 -3.41
CA VAL A 57 -0.50 14.06 -3.00
C VAL A 57 -0.51 14.23 -1.48
N SER A 58 -1.05 13.26 -0.73
CA SER A 58 -1.02 13.29 0.74
C SER A 58 0.40 13.13 1.29
N LEU A 59 1.21 12.27 0.65
CA LEU A 59 2.63 12.12 0.98
C LEU A 59 3.40 13.43 0.73
N LEU A 60 3.16 14.08 -0.41
CA LEU A 60 3.76 15.38 -0.73
C LEU A 60 3.33 16.46 0.27
N ALA A 61 2.05 16.54 0.60
CA ALA A 61 1.55 17.50 1.59
C ALA A 61 2.15 17.27 2.98
N ARG A 62 2.41 16.02 3.37
CA ARG A 62 3.11 15.69 4.62
C ARG A 62 4.56 16.13 4.58
N ALA A 63 5.26 15.92 3.46
CA ALA A 63 6.63 16.40 3.30
C ALA A 63 6.72 17.92 3.48
N TYR A 64 5.87 18.69 2.79
CA TYR A 64 5.84 20.14 2.95
C TYR A 64 5.49 20.61 4.37
N LYS A 65 4.62 19.90 5.09
CA LYS A 65 4.33 20.24 6.49
C LYS A 65 5.52 20.01 7.41
N ASN A 66 6.28 18.94 7.16
CA ASN A 66 7.48 18.62 7.94
C ASN A 66 8.65 19.56 7.64
N ASP A 67 8.77 20.07 6.41
CA ASP A 67 9.82 21.02 6.05
C ASP A 67 9.59 22.43 6.64
N LEU A 68 8.36 22.73 7.06
CA LEU A 68 7.96 24.00 7.66
C LEU A 68 7.96 23.98 9.21
N SER A 69 8.33 22.85 9.82
CA SER A 69 8.39 22.63 11.28
C SER A 69 9.81 22.41 11.76
#